data_AF-A0A2J7PXG2-F1
#
_entry.id   AF-A0A2J7PXG2-F1
#
_cell.length_a   1.000
_cell.length_b   1.000
_cell.length_c   1.000
_cell.angle_alpha   90.00
_cell.angle_beta   90.00
_cell.angle_gamma   90.00
#
_symmetry.space_group_name_H-M   'P 1'
#
loop_
_entity.id
_entity.type
_entity.pdbx_description
1 polymer ?
#
loop_
_entity_poly.entity_id
_entity_poly.type
_entity_poly.pdbx_seq_one_letter_code
_entity_poly.pdbx_strand_id
1 'polypeptide(L)'
;MDRSKTLEDSLREACCIGDIEGVEELLNKGVDVNAKHGINGWTPLHWAAKRGHKAIVSLLLANGAHTAALTTKGETPAALCSNPEVHKLLAMEPGGTTISTESNPDLSITPYYLKHQPLNGRVDLGTSASVRKNTEGTHTNSVPVTNPVKVGHHVGDSTQNDELVLKVRIANSGDPDFIEVELPRTELSYSRLLRVCCEELGISANQIVRVRKLPDTLVRKDKDVQRFRDFQEIEVVIATSVGKNKLLPGNNGLIGVGGLGGANANCYQSISLYKNQTILY
;
A
#
# COMPACT_ATOMS: atom_id res chain seq x y z
N MET A 1 43.73 2.38 -2.07
CA MET A 1 42.32 2.81 -1.99
C MET A 1 42.29 4.30 -1.71
N ASP A 2 41.21 4.96 -2.11
CA ASP A 2 40.94 6.36 -1.74
C ASP A 2 40.54 6.43 -0.26
N ARG A 3 41.28 7.20 0.55
CA ARG A 3 41.05 7.29 2.00
C ARG A 3 39.82 8.11 2.39
N SER A 4 39.37 9.03 1.52
CA SER A 4 38.13 9.79 1.77
C SER A 4 36.94 8.84 1.73
N LYS A 5 36.80 8.11 0.62
CA LYS A 5 35.69 7.17 0.38
C LYS A 5 35.57 6.10 1.44
N THR A 6 36.69 5.55 1.95
CA THR A 6 36.63 4.58 3.05
C THR A 6 36.02 5.15 4.33
N LEU A 7 36.26 6.43 4.64
CA LEU A 7 35.67 7.09 5.81
C LEU A 7 34.21 7.50 5.57
N GLU A 8 33.86 7.93 4.35
CA GLU A 8 32.48 8.20 3.93
C GLU A 8 31.60 6.93 3.99
N ASP A 9 32.16 5.77 3.62
CA ASP A 9 31.51 4.47 3.74
C ASP A 9 31.33 4.06 5.21
N SER A 10 32.36 4.19 6.05
CA SER A 10 32.23 3.94 7.50
C SER A 10 31.21 4.87 8.17
N LEU A 11 31.13 6.15 7.78
CA LEU A 11 30.15 7.09 8.33
C LEU A 11 28.72 6.66 7.99
N ARG A 12 28.49 6.19 6.75
CA ARG A 12 27.19 5.63 6.33
C ARG A 12 26.86 4.32 7.05
N GLU A 13 27.85 3.49 7.36
CA GLU A 13 27.66 2.25 8.13
C GLU A 13 27.29 2.53 9.59
N ALA A 14 28.04 3.40 10.28
CA ALA A 14 27.71 3.83 11.65
C ALA A 14 26.30 4.45 11.75
N CYS A 15 25.95 5.33 10.79
CA CYS A 15 24.60 5.90 10.64
C CYS A 15 23.50 4.86 10.32
N CYS A 16 23.87 3.68 9.80
CA CYS A 16 22.94 2.59 9.50
C CYS A 16 22.76 1.62 10.68
N ILE A 17 23.78 1.48 11.53
CA ILE A 17 23.76 0.62 12.73
C ILE A 17 23.09 1.34 13.91
N GLY A 18 23.38 2.62 14.09
CA GLY A 18 22.96 3.38 15.27
C GLY A 18 24.10 3.71 16.25
N ASP A 19 25.36 3.58 15.80
CA ASP A 19 26.54 3.94 16.57
C ASP A 19 26.72 5.47 16.62
N ILE A 20 26.62 6.05 17.81
CA ILE A 20 26.73 7.50 18.04
C ILE A 20 28.21 7.89 18.16
N GLU A 21 28.99 7.12 18.93
CA GLU A 21 30.40 7.40 19.21
C GLU A 21 31.25 7.28 17.93
N GLY A 22 31.00 6.26 17.11
CA GLY A 22 31.64 6.10 15.80
C GLY A 22 31.28 7.22 14.81
N VAL A 23 30.05 7.76 14.85
CA VAL A 23 29.67 8.93 14.04
C VAL A 23 30.42 10.18 14.53
N GLU A 24 30.49 10.43 15.84
CA GLU A 24 31.27 11.56 16.37
C GLU A 24 32.76 11.45 16.00
N GLU A 25 33.38 10.29 16.15
CA GLU A 25 34.80 10.10 15.83
C GLU A 25 35.09 10.28 14.33
N LEU A 26 34.16 9.90 13.45
CA LEU A 26 34.28 10.10 12.00
C LEU A 26 34.03 11.55 11.56
N LEU A 27 33.11 12.27 12.20
CA LEU A 27 32.90 13.69 11.93
C LEU A 27 34.11 14.52 12.41
N ASN A 28 34.68 14.21 13.56
CA ASN A 28 35.92 14.82 14.05
C ASN A 28 37.14 14.56 13.14
N LYS A 29 37.11 13.53 12.28
CA LYS A 29 38.12 13.27 11.23
C LYS A 29 37.93 14.11 9.96
N GLY A 30 36.92 15.00 9.91
CA GLY A 30 36.68 15.91 8.78
C GLY A 30 36.01 15.24 7.57
N VAL A 31 35.19 14.21 7.79
CA VAL A 31 34.44 13.52 6.73
C VAL A 31 33.26 14.37 6.25
N ASP A 32 33.03 14.42 4.94
CA ASP A 32 31.88 15.13 4.38
C ASP A 32 30.55 14.47 4.80
N VAL A 33 29.80 15.20 5.63
CA VAL A 33 28.48 14.83 6.15
C VAL A 33 27.42 14.67 5.05
N ASN A 34 27.65 15.32 3.89
CA ASN A 34 26.76 15.31 2.74
C ASN A 34 27.23 14.36 1.62
N ALA A 35 28.26 13.55 1.85
CA ALA A 35 28.81 12.62 0.86
C ALA A 35 27.74 11.63 0.34
N LYS A 36 27.48 11.68 -0.97
CA LYS A 36 26.43 10.87 -1.63
C LYS A 36 27.00 9.53 -2.09
N HIS A 37 26.43 8.42 -1.61
CA HIS A 37 26.81 7.08 -2.08
C HIS A 37 26.48 6.89 -3.57
N GLY A 38 27.46 6.47 -4.38
CA GLY A 38 27.37 6.52 -5.85
C GLY A 38 26.27 5.68 -6.51
N ILE A 39 25.74 4.64 -5.85
CA ILE A 39 24.74 3.72 -6.44
C ILE A 39 23.30 4.24 -6.26
N ASN A 40 22.98 4.88 -5.12
CA ASN A 40 21.62 5.30 -4.75
C ASN A 40 21.49 6.80 -4.39
N GLY A 41 22.61 7.54 -4.39
CA GLY A 41 22.65 8.95 -4.03
C GLY A 41 22.39 9.26 -2.56
N TRP A 42 22.37 8.26 -1.66
CA TRP A 42 22.05 8.46 -0.25
C TRP A 42 23.22 9.10 0.50
N THR A 43 22.92 10.16 1.27
CA THR A 43 23.82 10.74 2.28
C THR A 43 23.71 9.97 3.61
N PRO A 44 24.66 10.11 4.55
CA PRO A 44 24.53 9.61 5.93
C PRO A 44 23.17 9.92 6.58
N LEU A 45 22.62 11.13 6.34
CA LEU A 45 21.33 11.56 6.88
C LEU A 45 20.15 10.70 6.39
N HIS A 46 20.19 10.19 5.14
CA HIS A 46 19.15 9.27 4.64
C HIS A 46 19.18 7.93 5.36
N TRP A 47 20.37 7.40 5.69
CA TRP A 47 20.51 6.14 6.45
C TRP A 47 19.98 6.31 7.87
N ALA A 48 20.40 7.36 8.57
CA ALA A 48 19.97 7.65 9.94
C ALA A 48 18.45 7.93 10.02
N ALA A 49 17.90 8.71 9.09
CA ALA A 49 16.47 9.02 9.02
C ALA A 49 15.62 7.77 8.74
N LYS A 50 16.03 6.92 7.78
CA LYS A 50 15.33 5.67 7.44
C LYS A 50 15.38 4.62 8.54
N ARG A 51 16.45 4.59 9.35
CA ARG A 51 16.53 3.80 10.58
C ARG A 51 15.77 4.42 11.76
N GLY A 52 15.47 5.72 11.69
CA GLY A 52 14.82 6.47 12.76
C GLY A 52 15.76 6.81 13.93
N HIS A 53 17.08 6.83 13.71
CA HIS A 53 18.11 7.08 14.72
C HIS A 53 18.18 8.56 15.11
N LYS A 54 17.22 9.01 15.93
CA LYS A 54 17.03 10.41 16.36
C LYS A 54 18.32 11.12 16.81
N ALA A 55 19.15 10.47 17.64
CA ALA A 55 20.40 11.06 18.12
C ALA A 55 21.36 11.39 16.98
N ILE A 56 21.65 10.42 16.11
CA ILE A 56 22.52 10.60 14.93
C ILE A 56 21.93 11.62 13.96
N VAL A 57 20.61 11.65 13.77
CA VAL A 57 19.97 12.69 12.93
C VAL A 57 20.23 14.09 13.48
N SER A 58 20.01 14.33 14.77
CA SER A 58 20.33 15.63 15.41
C SER A 58 21.82 15.99 15.29
N LEU A 59 22.71 15.00 15.40
CA LEU A 59 24.16 15.16 15.37
C LEU A 59 24.68 15.51 13.97
N LEU A 60 24.18 14.83 12.94
CA LEU A 60 24.45 15.14 11.53
C LEU A 60 23.92 16.54 11.18
N LEU A 61 22.73 16.92 11.65
CA LEU A 61 22.16 18.26 11.44
C LEU A 61 23.01 19.35 12.11
N ALA A 62 23.49 19.12 13.34
CA ALA A 62 24.41 20.04 14.03
C ALA A 62 25.76 20.20 13.29
N ASN A 63 26.16 19.21 12.47
CA ASN A 63 27.34 19.25 11.60
C ASN A 63 27.01 19.66 10.15
N GLY A 64 25.84 20.26 9.89
CA GLY A 64 25.51 20.86 8.59
C GLY A 64 24.98 19.91 7.52
N ALA A 65 24.45 18.74 7.89
CA ALA A 65 23.79 17.84 6.95
C ALA A 65 22.55 18.48 6.29
N HIS A 66 22.42 18.35 4.97
CA HIS A 66 21.34 18.94 4.20
C HIS A 66 20.04 18.12 4.31
N THR A 67 19.03 18.68 5.00
CA THR A 67 17.67 18.13 5.10
C THR A 67 16.98 17.93 3.74
N ALA A 68 17.27 18.80 2.77
CA ALA A 68 16.72 18.77 1.41
C ALA A 68 17.55 17.98 0.39
N ALA A 69 18.56 17.20 0.82
CA ALA A 69 19.34 16.36 -0.09
C ALA A 69 18.45 15.30 -0.76
N LEU A 70 18.59 15.10 -2.08
CA LEU A 70 17.78 14.15 -2.86
C LEU A 70 18.54 12.86 -3.20
N THR A 71 17.90 11.70 -3.08
CA THR A 71 18.40 10.40 -3.59
C THR A 71 18.42 10.36 -5.13
N THR A 72 18.96 9.29 -5.74
CA THR A 72 18.82 9.09 -7.21
C THR A 72 17.38 8.88 -7.67
N LYS A 73 16.43 8.75 -6.76
CA LYS A 73 14.99 8.68 -7.05
C LYS A 73 14.22 9.98 -6.75
N GLY A 74 14.89 11.03 -6.28
CA GLY A 74 14.23 12.26 -5.83
C GLY A 74 13.55 12.16 -4.45
N GLU A 75 13.86 11.13 -3.64
CA GLU A 75 13.37 11.02 -2.26
C GLU A 75 14.20 11.93 -1.34
N THR A 76 13.60 12.49 -0.28
CA THR A 76 14.31 13.22 0.80
C THR A 76 14.55 12.31 2.02
N PRO A 77 15.43 12.67 2.97
CA PRO A 77 15.59 11.96 4.24
C PRO A 77 14.29 11.87 5.03
N ALA A 78 13.47 12.93 5.00
CA ALA A 78 12.15 12.96 5.65
C ALA A 78 11.18 11.94 5.01
N ALA A 79 11.12 11.88 3.68
CA ALA A 79 10.25 10.94 2.95
C ALA A 79 10.64 9.46 3.16
N LEU A 80 11.91 9.17 3.47
CA LEU A 80 12.36 7.82 3.84
C LEU A 80 12.19 7.49 5.33
N CYS A 81 11.73 8.43 6.16
CA CYS A 81 11.73 8.27 7.61
C CYS A 81 10.53 7.46 8.11
N SER A 82 10.79 6.43 8.93
CA SER A 82 9.74 5.59 9.53
C SER A 82 9.30 6.03 10.93
N ASN A 83 9.96 7.02 11.55
CA ASN A 83 9.70 7.48 12.92
C ASN A 83 9.11 8.90 12.93
N PRO A 84 7.94 9.15 13.53
CA PRO A 84 7.25 10.45 13.46
C PRO A 84 8.04 11.59 14.13
N GLU A 85 8.79 11.30 15.21
CA GLU A 85 9.64 12.32 15.84
C GLU A 85 10.78 12.78 14.92
N VAL A 86 11.39 11.85 14.18
CA VAL A 86 12.53 12.13 13.30
C VAL A 86 12.03 12.81 12.02
N HIS A 87 10.88 12.41 11.49
CA HIS A 87 10.19 13.17 10.45
C HIS A 87 9.89 14.60 10.91
N LYS A 88 9.41 14.81 12.14
CA LYS A 88 9.15 16.15 12.68
C LYS A 88 10.44 16.99 12.77
N LEU A 89 11.55 16.43 13.25
CA LEU A 89 12.85 17.13 13.29
C LEU A 89 13.34 17.54 11.89
N LEU A 90 13.14 16.70 10.87
CA LEU A 90 13.57 16.97 9.50
C LEU A 90 12.65 17.92 8.73
N ALA A 91 11.42 18.15 9.20
CA ALA A 91 10.38 18.93 8.51
C ALA A 91 10.08 20.30 9.17
N MET A 92 10.88 20.74 10.15
CA MET A 92 10.59 21.92 10.98
C MET A 92 11.34 23.21 10.57
N GLU A 93 12.19 23.15 9.54
CA GLU A 93 12.92 24.28 8.94
C GLU A 93 12.62 24.33 7.41
N PRO A 94 12.66 25.51 6.75
CA PRO A 94 11.38 26.04 6.28
C PRO A 94 11.28 26.30 4.76
N GLY A 95 10.03 26.35 4.28
CA GLY A 95 9.67 27.16 3.09
C GLY A 95 9.51 26.43 1.75
N GLY A 96 8.38 25.72 1.58
CA GLY A 96 7.91 25.23 0.27
C GLY A 96 8.62 23.96 -0.24
N THR A 97 8.01 23.14 -1.09
CA THR A 97 6.75 23.32 -1.83
C THR A 97 6.03 21.97 -1.95
N THR A 98 4.69 22.02 -1.97
CA THR A 98 3.84 20.88 -2.34
C THR A 98 4.04 20.51 -3.81
N ILE A 99 4.96 19.57 -4.09
CA ILE A 99 5.05 18.92 -5.41
C ILE A 99 4.32 17.57 -5.34
N SER A 100 2.99 17.66 -5.24
CA SER A 100 2.12 16.67 -5.81
C SER A 100 2.22 16.77 -7.33
N THR A 101 2.62 15.68 -8.01
CA THR A 101 2.75 15.57 -9.48
C THR A 101 3.79 16.52 -10.12
N GLU A 102 4.43 16.24 -11.26
CA GLU A 102 4.08 15.33 -12.36
C GLU A 102 5.24 14.41 -12.79
N SER A 103 4.91 13.40 -13.59
CA SER A 103 5.87 12.54 -14.29
C SER A 103 6.35 13.14 -15.61
N ASN A 104 7.67 13.14 -15.84
CA ASN A 104 8.33 13.13 -17.16
C ASN A 104 7.97 14.26 -18.16
N PRO A 105 8.73 15.38 -18.21
CA PRO A 105 8.53 16.45 -19.19
C PRO A 105 9.16 16.14 -20.57
N ASP A 106 9.08 14.89 -21.07
CA ASP A 106 9.71 14.49 -22.35
C ASP A 106 8.94 13.41 -23.14
N LEU A 107 7.66 13.66 -23.42
CA LEU A 107 6.92 12.96 -24.50
C LEU A 107 6.05 13.95 -25.29
N SER A 108 6.62 14.47 -26.38
CA SER A 108 5.99 15.47 -27.25
C SER A 108 4.94 14.88 -28.21
N ILE A 109 3.67 14.78 -27.77
CA ILE A 109 2.50 14.75 -28.68
C ILE A 109 1.38 15.66 -28.15
N THR A 110 1.39 16.94 -28.53
CA THR A 110 0.23 17.83 -28.36
C THR A 110 -0.71 17.73 -29.58
N PRO A 111 -2.00 17.41 -29.41
CA PRO A 111 -2.94 17.30 -30.54
C PRO A 111 -3.12 18.62 -31.31
N TYR A 112 -3.16 18.53 -32.64
CA TYR A 112 -3.11 19.69 -33.55
C TYR A 112 -4.21 20.74 -33.31
N TYR A 113 -5.39 20.34 -32.86
CA TYR A 113 -6.54 21.22 -32.59
C TYR A 113 -6.33 22.18 -31.39
N LEU A 114 -5.44 21.87 -30.44
CA LEU A 114 -5.04 22.83 -29.40
C LEU A 114 -4.09 23.91 -29.93
N LYS A 115 -3.39 23.64 -31.04
CA LYS A 115 -2.42 24.56 -31.65
C LYS A 115 -3.08 25.62 -32.54
N HIS A 116 -4.35 25.43 -32.87
CA HIS A 116 -5.15 26.32 -33.72
C HIS A 116 -6.55 26.49 -33.12
N GLN A 117 -6.68 27.39 -32.13
CA GLN A 117 -8.00 27.85 -31.69
C GLN A 117 -8.76 28.43 -32.92
N PRO A 118 -10.03 28.05 -33.15
CA PRO A 118 -10.82 28.64 -34.21
C PRO A 118 -11.01 30.14 -33.93
N LEU A 119 -10.86 30.96 -34.97
CA LEU A 119 -11.07 32.40 -34.88
C LEU A 119 -12.53 32.70 -34.50
N ASN A 120 -12.72 33.23 -33.30
CA ASN A 120 -14.04 33.53 -32.75
C ASN A 120 -14.77 34.61 -33.56
N GLY A 121 -16.02 34.33 -33.91
CA GLY A 121 -17.04 35.35 -34.06
C GLY A 121 -17.21 35.96 -35.46
N ARG A 122 -18.08 35.33 -36.25
CA ARG A 122 -19.10 36.11 -36.96
C ARG A 122 -20.42 35.34 -37.04
N VAL A 123 -21.47 35.90 -36.44
CA VAL A 123 -22.86 35.42 -36.54
C VAL A 123 -23.58 36.34 -37.51
N ASP A 124 -23.83 35.87 -38.73
CA ASP A 124 -24.67 36.58 -39.69
C ASP A 124 -26.02 35.85 -39.83
N LEU A 125 -27.09 36.48 -39.34
CA LEU A 125 -28.47 36.04 -39.53
C LEU A 125 -28.98 36.56 -40.88
N GLY A 126 -29.14 35.66 -41.86
CA GLY A 126 -29.31 36.03 -43.28
C GLY A 126 -30.38 35.24 -44.06
N THR A 127 -31.64 35.57 -43.82
CA THR A 127 -32.87 35.25 -44.56
C THR A 127 -32.73 34.82 -46.05
N SER A 128 -33.13 33.57 -46.34
CA SER A 128 -33.70 33.00 -47.59
C SER A 128 -33.54 33.69 -48.96
N ALA A 129 -33.08 32.92 -49.98
CA ALA A 129 -33.90 32.58 -51.17
C ALA A 129 -33.22 31.61 -52.18
N SER A 130 -34.01 30.62 -52.66
CA SER A 130 -34.06 30.01 -54.00
C SER A 130 -32.84 30.01 -54.95
N VAL A 131 -32.43 28.83 -55.48
CA VAL A 131 -32.60 28.44 -56.91
C VAL A 131 -32.09 27.00 -57.19
N ARG A 132 -32.82 26.31 -58.10
CA ARG A 132 -32.69 24.92 -58.62
C ARG A 132 -31.34 24.66 -59.34
N LYS A 133 -30.86 23.43 -59.59
CA LYS A 133 -31.54 22.23 -60.15
C LYS A 133 -30.83 20.88 -59.83
N ASN A 134 -31.65 19.81 -59.79
CA ASN A 134 -31.56 18.48 -60.45
C ASN A 134 -30.19 17.92 -60.94
N THR A 135 -29.85 16.62 -60.87
CA THR A 135 -30.55 15.38 -60.40
C THR A 135 -29.47 14.28 -60.06
N GLU A 136 -29.58 12.94 -60.04
CA GLU A 136 -30.59 11.93 -60.47
C GLU A 136 -30.42 10.55 -59.77
N GLY A 137 -31.50 9.73 -59.72
CA GLY A 137 -31.51 8.30 -59.33
C GLY A 137 -31.33 7.95 -57.84
N THR A 138 -31.78 6.79 -57.32
CA THR A 138 -32.70 5.74 -57.84
C THR A 138 -33.14 4.80 -56.69
N HIS A 139 -34.46 4.55 -56.51
CA HIS A 139 -35.10 3.41 -55.80
C HIS A 139 -34.79 3.17 -54.29
N THR A 140 -35.69 2.71 -53.38
CA THR A 140 -37.15 2.42 -53.41
C THR A 140 -37.73 2.43 -51.96
N ASN A 141 -39.05 2.71 -51.85
CA ASN A 141 -40.05 2.42 -50.79
C ASN A 141 -39.62 1.69 -49.47
N SER A 142 -40.18 1.95 -48.27
CA SER A 142 -41.63 2.13 -47.98
C SER A 142 -41.96 2.79 -46.62
N VAL A 143 -42.99 3.67 -46.62
CA VAL A 143 -44.10 3.93 -45.65
C VAL A 143 -43.93 3.63 -44.12
N PRO A 144 -44.29 4.59 -43.21
CA PRO A 144 -44.30 4.42 -41.73
C PRO A 144 -45.68 4.06 -41.12
N VAL A 145 -45.76 3.68 -39.82
CA VAL A 145 -47.00 3.81 -38.99
C VAL A 145 -46.79 3.59 -37.45
N THR A 146 -47.46 4.45 -36.65
CA THR A 146 -47.89 4.41 -35.21
C THR A 146 -47.03 3.90 -34.01
N ASN A 147 -46.99 4.76 -32.98
CA ASN A 147 -46.88 4.52 -31.51
C ASN A 147 -47.97 3.53 -30.97
N PRO A 148 -47.86 2.87 -29.76
CA PRO A 148 -47.58 3.53 -28.48
C PRO A 148 -46.87 2.77 -27.32
N VAL A 149 -46.46 3.58 -26.31
CA VAL A 149 -46.35 3.33 -24.85
C VAL A 149 -45.98 1.93 -24.34
N LYS A 150 -44.89 1.86 -23.56
CA LYS A 150 -44.74 0.87 -22.47
C LYS A 150 -44.11 1.53 -21.24
N VAL A 151 -44.55 1.14 -20.04
CA VAL A 151 -44.22 1.81 -18.76
C VAL A 151 -43.05 1.12 -18.05
N GLY A 152 -42.12 1.93 -17.55
CA GLY A 152 -41.09 1.62 -16.56
C GLY A 152 -40.37 2.93 -16.22
N HIS A 153 -40.61 3.59 -15.08
CA HIS A 153 -40.18 3.28 -13.70
C HIS A 153 -38.66 3.27 -13.48
N HIS A 154 -38.28 3.91 -12.37
CA HIS A 154 -36.93 4.07 -11.80
C HIS A 154 -36.01 5.09 -12.49
N VAL A 155 -35.92 6.27 -11.88
CA VAL A 155 -34.80 7.21 -12.05
C VAL A 155 -33.60 6.59 -11.32
N GLY A 156 -32.59 6.17 -12.08
CA GLY A 156 -31.31 5.73 -11.52
C GLY A 156 -30.36 6.91 -11.40
N ASP A 157 -30.19 7.44 -10.18
CA ASP A 157 -29.05 8.30 -9.87
C ASP A 157 -27.83 7.39 -9.66
N SER A 158 -26.81 7.54 -10.50
CA SER A 158 -25.71 6.58 -10.64
C SER A 158 -24.36 7.17 -10.25
N THR A 159 -24.29 7.70 -9.02
CA THR A 159 -23.04 7.71 -8.27
C THR A 159 -22.46 6.30 -8.28
N GLN A 160 -21.29 6.11 -8.89
CA GLN A 160 -20.66 4.80 -8.96
C GLN A 160 -20.16 4.42 -7.57
N ASN A 161 -20.69 3.33 -7.00
CA ASN A 161 -20.20 2.77 -5.75
C ASN A 161 -18.77 2.22 -5.97
N ASP A 162 -17.75 3.06 -5.78
CA ASP A 162 -16.34 2.72 -5.90
C ASP A 162 -15.80 2.03 -4.62
N GLU A 163 -16.66 1.20 -4.04
CA GLU A 163 -16.45 0.43 -2.82
C GLU A 163 -16.25 -1.05 -3.17
N LEU A 164 -15.60 -1.76 -2.27
CA LEU A 164 -15.29 -3.18 -2.36
C LEU A 164 -15.85 -3.86 -1.12
N VAL A 165 -16.80 -4.76 -1.32
CA VAL A 165 -17.32 -5.62 -0.25
C VAL A 165 -16.48 -6.88 -0.17
N LEU A 166 -16.04 -7.27 1.03
CA LEU A 166 -15.23 -8.48 1.27
C LEU A 166 -15.91 -9.41 2.26
N LYS A 167 -15.82 -10.72 2.02
CA LYS A 167 -16.32 -11.74 2.95
C LYS A 167 -15.19 -12.18 3.86
N VAL A 168 -15.18 -11.71 5.10
CA VAL A 168 -14.08 -11.92 6.05
C VAL A 168 -14.53 -12.82 7.19
N ARG A 169 -13.71 -13.82 7.53
CA ARG A 169 -13.89 -14.60 8.77
C ARG A 169 -12.55 -14.92 9.43
N ILE A 170 -12.61 -15.41 10.67
CA ILE A 170 -11.43 -15.84 11.44
C ILE A 170 -11.03 -17.26 11.01
N ALA A 171 -9.74 -17.58 11.05
CA ALA A 171 -9.28 -18.96 10.87
C ALA A 171 -9.47 -19.77 12.15
N ASN A 172 -10.12 -20.92 12.04
CA ASN A 172 -10.41 -21.84 13.15
C ASN A 172 -11.23 -21.19 14.30
N SER A 173 -12.10 -20.22 14.00
CA SER A 173 -13.19 -19.84 14.89
C SER A 173 -14.17 -21.02 15.07
N GLY A 174 -14.94 -21.01 16.17
CA GLY A 174 -16.10 -21.90 16.30
C GLY A 174 -17.21 -21.53 15.32
N ASP A 175 -17.30 -20.24 15.00
CA ASP A 175 -18.24 -19.66 14.05
C ASP A 175 -17.69 -19.80 12.61
N PRO A 176 -18.41 -20.48 11.69
CA PRO A 176 -17.97 -20.69 10.31
C PRO A 176 -18.30 -19.52 9.37
N ASP A 177 -19.18 -18.61 9.81
CA ASP A 177 -19.79 -17.57 9.01
C ASP A 177 -18.82 -16.43 8.65
N PHE A 178 -19.14 -15.68 7.60
CA PHE A 178 -18.41 -14.50 7.17
C PHE A 178 -19.17 -13.23 7.54
N ILE A 179 -18.45 -12.22 8.03
CA ILE A 179 -18.93 -10.84 8.02
C ILE A 179 -18.65 -10.22 6.65
N GLU A 180 -19.47 -9.26 6.24
CA GLU A 180 -19.23 -8.44 5.05
C GLU A 180 -18.56 -7.13 5.48
N VAL A 181 -17.41 -6.82 4.87
CA VAL A 181 -16.55 -5.67 5.22
C VAL A 181 -16.41 -4.76 4.01
N GLU A 182 -16.80 -3.50 4.16
CA GLU A 182 -16.84 -2.50 3.09
C GLU A 182 -15.57 -1.63 3.12
N LEU A 183 -14.93 -1.44 1.95
CA LEU A 183 -13.70 -0.68 1.81
C LEU A 183 -13.70 0.17 0.53
N PRO A 184 -13.39 1.48 0.57
CA PRO A 184 -13.24 2.27 -0.65
C PRO A 184 -12.03 1.80 -1.46
N ARG A 185 -12.23 1.61 -2.77
CA ARG A 185 -11.20 1.06 -3.69
C ARG A 185 -9.98 1.96 -3.83
N THR A 186 -10.17 3.26 -3.61
CA THR A 186 -9.15 4.31 -3.64
C THR A 186 -8.09 4.18 -2.53
N GLU A 187 -8.45 3.69 -1.34
CA GLU A 187 -7.52 3.52 -0.19
C GLU A 187 -7.02 2.07 -0.01
N LEU A 188 -7.35 1.19 -0.96
CA LEU A 188 -7.26 -0.26 -0.83
C LEU A 188 -5.81 -0.76 -0.71
N SER A 189 -5.35 -0.88 0.54
CA SER A 189 -4.02 -1.29 0.97
C SER A 189 -4.09 -2.38 2.04
N TYR A 190 -3.02 -3.16 2.18
CA TYR A 190 -2.95 -4.27 3.14
C TYR A 190 -3.00 -3.78 4.60
N SER A 191 -2.48 -2.57 4.87
CA SER A 191 -2.59 -1.90 6.17
C SER A 191 -4.01 -1.42 6.47
N ARG A 192 -4.71 -0.81 5.50
CA ARG A 192 -6.11 -0.37 5.66
C ARG A 192 -7.05 -1.57 5.84
N LEU A 193 -6.86 -2.61 5.03
CA LEU A 193 -7.55 -3.90 5.17
C LEU A 193 -7.34 -4.52 6.55
N LEU A 194 -6.09 -4.67 7.00
CA LEU A 194 -5.81 -5.21 8.34
C LEU A 194 -6.48 -4.39 9.44
N ARG A 195 -6.42 -3.07 9.33
CA ARG A 195 -7.01 -2.16 10.32
C ARG A 195 -8.53 -2.35 10.40
N VAL A 196 -9.24 -2.33 9.28
CA VAL A 196 -10.70 -2.51 9.29
C VAL A 196 -11.07 -3.93 9.73
N CYS A 197 -10.33 -4.97 9.32
CA CYS A 197 -10.54 -6.32 9.87
C CYS A 197 -10.27 -6.42 11.39
N CYS A 198 -9.40 -5.59 11.97
CA CYS A 198 -9.23 -5.49 13.42
C CYS A 198 -10.42 -4.78 14.09
N GLU A 199 -10.90 -3.69 13.49
CA GLU A 199 -12.00 -2.87 13.98
C GLU A 199 -13.33 -3.66 13.94
N GLU A 200 -13.65 -4.35 12.83
CA GLU A 200 -14.88 -5.13 12.64
C GLU A 200 -14.90 -6.48 13.39
N LEU A 201 -13.76 -7.19 13.47
CA LEU A 201 -13.70 -8.49 14.18
C LEU A 201 -13.39 -8.35 15.68
N GLY A 202 -13.11 -7.14 16.18
CA GLY A 202 -12.68 -6.89 17.56
C GLY A 202 -11.30 -7.48 17.91
N ILE A 203 -10.44 -7.73 16.91
CA ILE A 203 -9.14 -8.42 17.07
C ILE A 203 -8.01 -7.40 17.19
N SER A 204 -7.09 -7.58 18.14
CA SER A 204 -5.87 -6.78 18.20
C SER A 204 -4.90 -7.17 17.07
N ALA A 205 -4.34 -6.20 16.33
CA ALA A 205 -3.40 -6.47 15.23
C ALA A 205 -2.21 -7.38 15.62
N ASN A 206 -1.75 -7.30 16.87
CA ASN A 206 -0.70 -8.17 17.44
C ASN A 206 -1.06 -9.67 17.45
N GLN A 207 -2.35 -10.01 17.33
CA GLN A 207 -2.83 -11.39 17.25
C GLN A 207 -2.87 -11.91 15.81
N ILE A 208 -2.77 -11.06 14.77
CA ILE A 208 -2.89 -11.51 13.38
C ILE A 208 -1.54 -12.02 12.87
N VAL A 209 -1.52 -13.29 12.44
CA VAL A 209 -0.34 -13.94 11.85
C VAL A 209 -0.26 -13.69 10.34
N ARG A 210 -1.39 -13.79 9.64
CA ARG A 210 -1.48 -13.60 8.18
C ARG A 210 -2.93 -13.48 7.71
N VAL A 211 -3.11 -12.89 6.52
CA VAL A 211 -4.39 -12.89 5.78
C VAL A 211 -4.24 -13.78 4.54
N ARG A 212 -5.25 -14.59 4.25
CA ARG A 212 -5.30 -15.48 3.07
C ARG A 212 -6.67 -15.41 2.39
N LYS A 213 -6.72 -15.65 1.08
CA LYS A 213 -7.96 -15.96 0.36
C LYS A 213 -8.23 -17.45 0.51
N LEU A 214 -9.49 -17.87 0.56
CA LEU A 214 -9.82 -19.29 0.50
C LEU A 214 -9.49 -19.87 -0.90
N PRO A 215 -9.09 -21.16 -1.00
CA PRO A 215 -8.99 -22.14 0.10
C PRO A 215 -7.75 -21.97 1.01
N ASP A 216 -6.55 -21.63 0.50
CA ASP A 216 -5.37 -21.28 1.32
C ASP A 216 -4.35 -20.37 0.57
N THR A 217 -4.85 -19.44 -0.25
CA THR A 217 -3.97 -18.57 -1.06
C THR A 217 -3.50 -17.37 -0.23
N LEU A 218 -2.25 -17.41 0.24
CA LEU A 218 -1.61 -16.32 0.98
C LEU A 218 -1.65 -14.99 0.19
N VAL A 219 -2.11 -13.91 0.82
CA VAL A 219 -2.17 -12.56 0.23
C VAL A 219 -0.80 -11.88 0.32
N ARG A 220 -0.12 -11.61 -0.81
CA ARG A 220 1.21 -11.00 -0.83
C ARG A 220 1.16 -9.47 -0.79
N LYS A 221 0.73 -8.92 0.36
CA LYS A 221 0.63 -7.48 0.62
C LYS A 221 -0.26 -6.76 -0.43
N ASP A 222 -0.03 -5.46 -0.62
CA ASP A 222 -0.90 -4.52 -1.34
C ASP A 222 -1.19 -4.93 -2.78
N LYS A 223 -0.21 -5.52 -3.47
CA LYS A 223 -0.35 -5.95 -4.88
C LYS A 223 -1.43 -7.03 -5.09
N ASP A 224 -1.66 -7.89 -4.10
CA ASP A 224 -2.74 -8.88 -4.15
C ASP A 224 -4.06 -8.33 -3.58
N VAL A 225 -4.00 -7.36 -2.65
CA VAL A 225 -5.16 -6.66 -2.07
C VAL A 225 -5.86 -5.75 -3.09
N GLN A 226 -5.10 -4.99 -3.88
CA GLN A 226 -5.59 -4.21 -5.03
C GLN A 226 -6.22 -5.07 -6.14
N ARG A 227 -6.13 -6.40 -6.04
CA ARG A 227 -6.71 -7.39 -6.98
C ARG A 227 -7.87 -8.15 -6.36
N PHE A 228 -8.45 -7.63 -5.29
CA PHE A 228 -9.68 -8.18 -4.71
C PHE A 228 -10.89 -7.80 -5.57
N ARG A 229 -11.92 -8.65 -5.47
CA ARG A 229 -13.21 -8.50 -6.14
C ARG A 229 -14.30 -8.55 -5.08
N ASP A 230 -15.47 -8.06 -5.41
CA ASP A 230 -16.62 -8.03 -4.51
C ASP A 230 -16.98 -9.44 -4.05
N PHE A 231 -17.31 -9.54 -2.76
CA PHE A 231 -17.59 -10.79 -2.04
C PHE A 231 -16.43 -11.81 -2.07
N GLN A 232 -15.19 -11.37 -2.35
CA GLN A 232 -14.00 -12.21 -2.22
C GLN A 232 -13.87 -12.72 -0.79
N GLU A 233 -13.91 -14.05 -0.64
CA GLU A 233 -13.72 -14.74 0.63
C GLU A 233 -12.27 -14.66 1.11
N ILE A 234 -12.10 -14.26 2.36
CA ILE A 234 -10.84 -13.98 3.05
C ILE A 234 -10.92 -14.55 4.46
N GLU A 235 -9.80 -15.12 4.90
CA GLU A 235 -9.64 -15.70 6.23
C GLU A 235 -8.47 -15.03 6.96
N VAL A 236 -8.75 -14.47 8.13
CA VAL A 236 -7.77 -13.83 9.03
C VAL A 236 -7.23 -14.87 9.99
N VAL A 237 -5.97 -15.27 9.79
CA VAL A 237 -5.31 -16.26 10.63
C VAL A 237 -4.73 -15.58 11.86
N ILE A 238 -5.33 -15.84 13.03
CA ILE A 238 -4.83 -15.36 14.31
C ILE A 238 -3.86 -16.36 14.97
N ALA A 239 -2.96 -15.84 15.80
CA ALA A 239 -2.16 -16.61 16.72
C ALA A 239 -3.08 -17.12 17.83
N THR A 240 -3.31 -18.43 17.86
CA THR A 240 -4.04 -19.06 18.96
C THR A 240 -3.29 -18.81 20.26
N SER A 241 -3.93 -18.11 21.21
CA SER A 241 -3.41 -17.94 22.56
C SER A 241 -3.56 -19.27 23.31
N VAL A 242 -2.70 -20.24 22.98
CA VAL A 242 -2.52 -21.47 23.75
C VAL A 242 -2.23 -21.04 25.19
N GLY A 243 -3.20 -21.29 26.08
CA GLY A 243 -3.23 -20.71 27.41
C GLY A 243 -1.94 -21.01 28.18
N LYS A 244 -1.40 -20.01 28.89
CA LYS A 244 -0.19 -20.16 29.72
C LYS A 244 -0.45 -20.96 31.01
N ASN A 245 -1.28 -22.00 30.93
CA ASN A 245 -1.41 -23.03 31.97
C ASN A 245 -0.17 -23.92 31.93
N LYS A 246 0.90 -23.39 32.52
CA LYS A 246 2.20 -24.05 32.69
C LYS A 246 2.05 -25.21 33.69
N LEU A 247 1.48 -26.33 33.22
CA LEU A 247 1.54 -27.60 33.92
C LEU A 247 3.01 -27.98 34.10
N LEU A 248 3.50 -27.81 35.33
CA LEU A 248 4.84 -28.18 35.72
C LEU A 248 4.93 -29.72 35.72
N PRO A 249 5.97 -30.33 35.13
CA PRO A 249 6.19 -31.77 35.25
C PRO A 249 6.63 -32.08 36.69
N GLY A 250 5.67 -32.38 37.56
CA GLY A 250 5.90 -32.51 38.99
C GLY A 250 4.92 -33.46 39.68
N ASN A 251 5.44 -34.64 40.04
CA ASN A 251 4.93 -35.54 41.07
C ASN A 251 3.53 -36.19 40.84
N ASN A 252 3.51 -37.34 40.14
CA ASN A 252 2.35 -38.25 40.13
C ASN A 252 2.15 -38.91 41.50
N GLY A 253 1.38 -38.25 42.37
CA GLY A 253 0.71 -38.86 43.52
C GLY A 253 -0.59 -39.57 43.09
N LEU A 254 -0.97 -40.60 43.86
CA LEU A 254 -2.08 -41.52 43.57
C LEU A 254 -3.49 -40.87 43.73
N ILE A 255 -4.53 -41.57 43.24
CA ILE A 255 -6.00 -41.31 43.38
C ILE A 255 -6.54 -40.30 42.32
N GLY A 256 -7.69 -40.52 41.64
CA GLY A 256 -8.57 -41.71 41.57
C GLY A 256 -10.00 -41.41 41.05
N VAL A 257 -10.66 -42.42 40.46
CA VAL A 257 -12.09 -42.57 40.06
C VAL A 257 -12.80 -41.55 39.11
N GLY A 258 -13.30 -42.08 37.98
CA GLY A 258 -14.38 -41.50 37.13
C GLY A 258 -13.96 -40.43 36.09
N GLY A 259 -14.59 -40.30 34.92
CA GLY A 259 -15.57 -41.18 34.26
C GLY A 259 -16.33 -40.52 33.07
N LEU A 260 -16.29 -41.16 31.89
CA LEU A 260 -17.11 -40.92 30.66
C LEU A 260 -16.91 -39.63 29.82
N GLY A 261 -16.70 -39.82 28.51
CA GLY A 261 -16.84 -38.81 27.42
C GLY A 261 -15.64 -37.88 27.18
N GLY A 262 -15.18 -37.61 25.95
CA GLY A 262 -15.54 -38.17 24.64
C GLY A 262 -14.88 -37.40 23.48
N ALA A 263 -14.71 -38.03 22.31
CA ALA A 263 -14.28 -37.44 21.02
C ALA A 263 -12.85 -36.82 20.90
N ASN A 264 -11.88 -37.69 20.58
CA ASN A 264 -10.80 -37.51 19.60
C ASN A 264 -10.11 -36.13 19.47
N ALA A 265 -9.06 -35.90 20.27
CA ALA A 265 -7.96 -35.03 19.86
C ALA A 265 -7.03 -35.78 18.88
N ASN A 266 -7.06 -35.44 17.58
CA ASN A 266 -6.14 -36.01 16.59
C ASN A 266 -4.71 -35.50 16.85
N CYS A 267 -3.89 -36.33 17.50
CA CYS A 267 -2.57 -36.00 18.04
C CYS A 267 -1.43 -35.96 17.00
N TYR A 268 -1.62 -35.26 15.89
CA TYR A 268 -0.55 -34.98 14.93
C TYR A 268 0.20 -33.69 15.29
N GLN A 269 1.33 -33.84 15.98
CA GLN A 269 2.30 -32.75 16.16
C GLN A 269 2.97 -32.43 14.82
N SER A 270 2.79 -31.21 14.32
CA SER A 270 3.41 -30.73 13.07
C SER A 270 4.89 -30.41 13.28
N ILE A 271 5.76 -31.39 12.99
CA ILE A 271 7.21 -31.20 12.98
C ILE A 271 7.61 -30.36 11.77
N SER A 272 8.08 -29.13 12.01
CA SER A 272 8.56 -28.21 10.96
C SER A 272 9.88 -28.68 10.35
N LEU A 273 9.82 -29.52 9.32
CA LEU A 273 10.98 -29.94 8.54
C LEU A 273 11.46 -28.83 7.59
N TYR A 274 12.71 -28.42 7.74
CA TYR A 274 13.38 -27.46 6.86
C TYR A 274 13.75 -28.07 5.49
N LYS A 275 12.76 -28.29 4.61
CA LYS A 275 12.83 -28.19 3.12
C LYS A 275 11.54 -28.73 2.47
N ASN A 276 11.19 -28.16 1.31
CA ASN A 276 9.94 -28.45 0.58
C ASN A 276 9.98 -29.81 -0.15
N GLN A 277 9.63 -30.91 0.52
CA GLN A 277 9.20 -32.15 -0.14
C GLN A 277 8.07 -32.81 0.65
N THR A 278 6.91 -33.00 0.00
CA THR A 278 5.81 -33.80 0.53
C THR A 278 5.90 -35.21 -0.06
N ILE A 279 6.15 -36.21 0.78
CA ILE A 279 5.91 -37.62 0.41
C ILE A 279 4.53 -37.97 0.95
N LEU A 280 3.65 -38.44 0.05
CA LEU A 280 2.36 -39.00 0.42
C LEU A 280 2.51 -40.51 0.64
N TYR A 281 1.76 -41.02 1.61
CA TYR A 281 1.42 -42.44 1.81
C TYR A 281 -0.10 -42.54 1.83
#